data_AF-A0A4Q0V9Q5-F1
#
_entry.id   AF-A0A4Q0V9Q5-F1
#
_cell.length_a   1.000
_cell.length_b   1.000
_cell.length_c   1.000
_cell.angle_alpha   90.00
_cell.angle_beta   90.00
_cell.angle_gamma   90.00
#
_symmetry.space_group_name_H-M   'P 1'
#
loop_
_entity.id
_entity.type
_entity.pdbx_description
1 polymer ?
#
loop_
_entity_poly.entity_id
_entity_poly.type
_entity_poly.pdbx_seq_one_letter_code
_entity_poly.pdbx_strand_id
1 'polypeptide(L)'
;MDIEHLVSKAKLGDKNSLEMILKEFTPTIIKLSSCVYLSSYNMEDLIQEGYLYLFNIIKKYNPKKSKFKTYANISLKNNYNYLIRQNVKYHGELSYNKEINSDKDEMNYFLKDNFNIEYIFIK
;
A
#
# COMPACT_ATOMS: atom_id res chain seq x y z
N MET A 1 16.70 -12.40 -14.86
CA MET A 1 15.81 -11.64 -15.75
C MET A 1 15.54 -10.31 -15.07
N ASP A 2 15.69 -9.20 -15.80
CA ASP A 2 15.56 -7.86 -15.21
C ASP A 2 14.10 -7.55 -14.82
N ILE A 3 13.89 -6.91 -13.68
CA ILE A 3 12.53 -6.65 -13.14
C ILE A 3 11.79 -5.63 -14.01
N GLU A 4 12.50 -4.66 -14.58
CA GLU A 4 11.97 -3.71 -15.54
C GLU A 4 11.40 -4.41 -16.79
N HIS A 5 12.07 -5.45 -17.28
CA HIS A 5 11.61 -6.24 -18.42
C HIS A 5 10.35 -7.05 -18.08
N LEU A 6 10.31 -7.67 -16.89
CA LEU A 6 9.14 -8.37 -16.40
C LEU A 6 7.93 -7.43 -16.33
N VAL A 7 8.11 -6.22 -15.80
CA VAL A 7 7.02 -5.23 -15.69
C VAL A 7 6.51 -4.80 -17.06
N SER A 8 7.40 -4.61 -18.03
CA SER A 8 7.01 -4.30 -19.42
C SER A 8 6.12 -5.41 -20.01
N LYS A 9 6.52 -6.68 -19.86
CA LYS A 9 5.73 -7.82 -20.33
C LYS A 9 4.41 -7.98 -19.57
N ALA A 10 4.43 -7.83 -18.26
CA ALA A 10 3.22 -7.93 -17.42
C ALA A 10 2.17 -6.89 -17.81
N LYS A 11 2.59 -5.66 -18.17
CA LYS A 11 1.70 -4.62 -18.72
C LYS A 11 1.04 -5.01 -20.04
N LEU A 12 1.70 -5.84 -20.83
CA LEU A 12 1.17 -6.37 -22.10
C LEU A 12 0.32 -7.64 -21.90
N GLY A 13 0.05 -8.04 -20.65
CA GLY A 13 -0.79 -9.19 -20.32
C GLY A 13 -0.04 -10.52 -20.16
N ASP A 14 1.30 -10.52 -20.15
CA ASP A 14 2.08 -11.73 -19.90
C ASP A 14 1.92 -12.20 -18.44
N LYS A 15 1.16 -13.30 -18.28
CA LYS A 15 0.81 -13.85 -16.96
C LYS A 15 2.02 -14.38 -16.18
N ASN A 16 3.00 -14.97 -16.88
CA ASN A 16 4.20 -15.51 -16.23
C ASN A 16 5.06 -14.39 -15.63
N SER A 17 5.24 -13.29 -16.38
CA SER A 17 5.98 -12.13 -15.92
C SER A 17 5.28 -11.45 -14.74
N LEU A 18 3.95 -11.36 -14.80
CA LEU A 18 3.15 -10.89 -13.68
C LEU A 18 3.35 -11.77 -12.45
N GLU A 19 3.21 -13.09 -12.57
CA GLU A 19 3.38 -14.04 -11.46
C GLU A 19 4.78 -13.93 -10.82
N MET A 20 5.83 -13.77 -11.63
CA MET A 20 7.19 -13.54 -11.13
C MET A 20 7.31 -12.24 -10.33
N ILE A 21 6.67 -11.15 -10.76
CA ILE A 21 6.65 -9.89 -10.01
C ILE A 21 5.86 -10.06 -8.71
N LEU A 22 4.71 -10.72 -8.75
CA LEU A 22 3.90 -10.95 -7.54
C LEU A 22 4.72 -11.72 -6.50
N LYS A 23 5.35 -12.83 -6.90
CA LYS A 23 6.22 -13.65 -6.04
C LYS A 23 7.38 -12.85 -5.43
N GLU A 24 8.03 -12.00 -6.21
CA GLU A 24 9.14 -11.14 -5.74
C GLU A 24 8.68 -10.17 -4.64
N PHE A 25 7.45 -9.65 -4.73
CA PHE A 25 6.93 -8.65 -3.79
C PHE A 25 6.07 -9.23 -2.67
N THR A 26 5.66 -10.50 -2.74
CA THR A 26 4.91 -11.20 -1.69
C THR A 26 5.53 -11.01 -0.30
N PRO A 27 6.85 -11.17 -0.07
CA PRO A 27 7.43 -10.97 1.26
C PRO A 27 7.27 -9.53 1.76
N THR A 28 7.36 -8.54 0.87
CA THR A 28 7.17 -7.13 1.22
C THR A 28 5.71 -6.84 1.57
N ILE A 29 4.77 -7.41 0.79
CA ILE A 29 3.33 -7.31 1.06
C ILE A 29 3.02 -7.90 2.44
N ILE A 30 3.43 -9.14 2.71
CA ILE A 30 3.19 -9.81 4.00
C ILE A 30 3.79 -9.00 5.15
N LYS A 31 5.02 -8.50 5.00
CA LYS A 31 5.67 -7.66 6.01
C LYS A 31 4.85 -6.41 6.31
N LEU A 32 4.42 -5.69 5.28
CA LEU A 32 3.63 -4.47 5.47
C LEU A 32 2.25 -4.78 6.07
N SER A 33 1.56 -5.83 5.60
CA SER A 33 0.28 -6.27 6.16
C SER A 33 0.41 -6.59 7.66
N SER A 34 1.47 -7.29 8.06
CA SER A 34 1.69 -7.65 9.47
C SER A 34 1.97 -6.47 10.41
N CYS A 35 2.33 -5.31 9.84
CA CYS A 35 2.53 -4.08 10.58
C CYS A 35 1.25 -3.23 10.71
N VAL A 36 0.14 -3.65 10.12
CA VAL A 36 -1.13 -2.92 10.11
C VAL A 36 -2.11 -3.62 11.04
N TYR A 37 -2.64 -2.88 12.02
CA TYR A 37 -3.68 -3.35 12.94
C TYR A 37 -4.93 -2.49 12.74
N LEU A 38 -5.96 -3.07 12.13
CA LEU A 38 -7.26 -2.43 11.90
C LEU A 38 -8.35 -3.42 12.30
N SER A 39 -9.26 -3.01 13.19
CA SER A 39 -10.30 -3.89 13.76
C SER A 39 -11.24 -4.50 12.71
N SER A 40 -11.43 -3.82 11.59
CA SER A 40 -12.29 -4.25 10.47
C SER A 40 -11.60 -5.14 9.44
N TYR A 41 -10.30 -5.43 9.61
CA TYR A 41 -9.51 -6.22 8.66
C TYR A 41 -8.84 -7.41 9.35
N ASN A 42 -8.88 -8.57 8.70
CA ASN A 42 -7.98 -9.66 9.02
C ASN A 42 -6.68 -9.55 8.20
N MET A 43 -5.69 -10.40 8.52
CA MET A 43 -4.40 -10.42 7.83
C MET A 43 -4.52 -10.76 6.33
N GLU A 44 -5.44 -11.66 5.98
CA GLU A 44 -5.66 -12.06 4.59
C GLU A 44 -6.21 -10.90 3.76
N ASP A 45 -7.16 -10.13 4.31
CA ASP A 45 -7.71 -8.92 3.67
C ASP A 45 -6.59 -7.92 3.37
N LEU A 46 -5.70 -7.68 4.34
CA LEU A 46 -4.56 -6.77 4.17
C LEU A 46 -3.59 -7.26 3.11
N ILE A 47 -3.31 -8.56 3.04
CA ILE A 47 -2.46 -9.15 2.00
C ILE A 47 -3.11 -8.94 0.62
N GLN A 48 -4.42 -9.17 0.51
CA GLN A 48 -5.17 -8.99 -0.73
C GLN A 48 -5.14 -7.54 -1.20
N GLU A 49 -5.34 -6.57 -0.30
CA GLU A 49 -5.15 -5.14 -0.59
C GLU A 49 -3.74 -4.86 -1.10
N GLY A 50 -2.71 -5.42 -0.47
CA GLY A 50 -1.32 -5.32 -0.91
C GLY A 50 -1.10 -5.77 -2.36
N TYR A 51 -1.72 -6.88 -2.78
CA TYR A 51 -1.66 -7.33 -4.17
C TYR A 51 -2.42 -6.39 -5.11
N LEU A 52 -3.60 -5.88 -4.73
CA LEU A 52 -4.34 -4.89 -5.52
C LEU A 52 -3.53 -3.60 -5.73
N TYR A 53 -2.85 -3.12 -4.69
CA TYR A 53 -1.92 -2.01 -4.79
C TYR A 53 -0.77 -2.31 -5.75
N LEU A 54 -0.16 -3.50 -5.65
CA LEU A 54 0.92 -3.91 -6.55
C LEU A 54 0.47 -3.96 -8.01
N PHE A 55 -0.73 -4.48 -8.31
CA PHE A 55 -1.30 -4.45 -9.66
C PHE A 55 -1.39 -3.02 -10.20
N ASN A 56 -1.86 -2.08 -9.39
CA ASN A 56 -1.96 -0.67 -9.76
C ASN A 56 -0.59 -0.03 -9.96
N ILE A 57 0.38 -0.35 -9.12
CA ILE A 57 1.78 0.09 -9.24
C ILE A 57 2.40 -0.40 -10.55
N ILE A 58 2.23 -1.69 -10.88
CA ILE A 58 2.69 -2.27 -12.15
C ILE A 58 2.10 -1.47 -13.30
N LYS A 59 0.78 -1.27 -13.35
CA LYS A 59 0.11 -0.51 -14.41
C LYS A 59 0.65 0.91 -14.56
N LYS A 60 0.83 1.63 -13.44
CA LYS A 60 1.24 3.05 -13.41
C LYS A 60 2.74 3.30 -13.56
N TYR A 61 3.59 2.28 -13.43
CA TYR A 61 5.05 2.45 -13.43
C TYR A 61 5.58 3.15 -14.69
N ASN A 62 6.50 4.10 -14.53
CA ASN A 62 7.19 4.76 -15.62
C ASN A 62 8.71 4.63 -15.45
N PRO A 63 9.41 3.89 -16.32
CA PRO A 63 10.85 3.65 -16.19
C PRO A 63 11.72 4.91 -16.38
N LYS A 64 11.16 6.01 -16.91
CA LYS A 64 11.87 7.29 -17.04
C LYS A 64 12.01 8.04 -15.72
N LYS A 65 11.18 7.72 -14.71
CA LYS A 65 11.14 8.45 -13.43
C LYS A 65 11.98 7.79 -12.33
N SER A 66 12.04 6.46 -12.30
CA SER A 66 12.73 5.70 -11.26
C SER A 66 12.86 4.23 -11.64
N LYS A 67 13.69 3.48 -10.91
CA LYS A 67 13.71 2.01 -10.96
C LYS A 67 12.43 1.42 -10.35
N PHE A 68 12.02 0.23 -10.82
CA PHE A 68 10.74 -0.35 -10.43
C PHE A 68 10.69 -0.68 -8.94
N LYS A 69 11.74 -1.34 -8.42
CA LYS A 69 11.79 -1.75 -7.00
C LYS A 69 11.66 -0.57 -6.05
N THR A 70 12.35 0.53 -6.33
CA THR A 70 12.26 1.77 -5.54
C THR A 70 10.83 2.33 -5.57
N TYR A 71 10.27 2.47 -6.77
CA TYR A 71 8.91 2.98 -6.95
C TYR A 71 7.86 2.13 -6.24
N ALA A 72 7.95 0.81 -6.39
CA ALA A 72 6.99 -0.14 -5.85
C ALA A 72 7.04 -0.20 -4.32
N ASN A 73 8.22 -0.23 -3.71
CA ASN A 73 8.36 -0.24 -2.25
C ASN A 73 7.78 1.03 -1.62
N ILE A 74 8.11 2.20 -2.17
CA ILE A 74 7.57 3.48 -1.70
C ILE A 74 6.04 3.51 -1.87
N SER A 75 5.55 3.13 -3.05
CA SER A 75 4.12 3.16 -3.34
C SER A 75 3.33 2.17 -2.47
N LEU A 76 3.85 0.96 -2.21
CA LEU A 76 3.21 0.00 -1.31
C LEU A 76 3.08 0.55 0.11
N LYS A 77 4.17 1.06 0.70
CA LYS A 77 4.14 1.69 2.04
C LYS A 77 3.10 2.81 2.09
N ASN A 78 3.06 3.66 1.06
CA ASN A 78 2.12 4.77 1.00
C ASN A 78 0.67 4.33 0.91
N ASN A 79 0.35 3.28 0.14
CA ASN A 79 -1.01 2.76 0.03
C ASN A 79 -1.50 2.17 1.36
N TYR A 80 -0.66 1.42 2.10
CA TYR A 80 -1.01 0.95 3.44
C TYR A 80 -1.22 2.11 4.42
N ASN A 81 -0.34 3.12 4.40
CA ASN A 81 -0.51 4.31 5.24
C ASN A 81 -1.81 5.05 4.90
N TYR A 82 -2.18 5.10 3.62
CA TYR A 82 -3.47 5.65 3.19
C TYR A 82 -4.64 4.84 3.73
N LEU A 83 -4.59 3.50 3.62
CA LEU A 83 -5.62 2.60 4.17
C LEU A 83 -5.85 2.83 5.67
N ILE A 84 -4.76 2.95 6.45
CA ILE A 84 -4.82 3.26 7.88
C ILE A 84 -5.53 4.60 8.10
N ARG A 85 -5.11 5.66 7.39
CA ARG A 85 -5.73 7.00 7.54
C ARG A 85 -7.21 7.01 7.19
N GLN A 86 -7.62 6.29 6.14
CA GLN A 86 -9.03 6.20 5.76
C GLN A 86 -9.87 5.49 6.83
N ASN A 87 -9.35 4.39 7.39
CA ASN A 87 -10.04 3.68 8.48
C ASN A 87 -10.17 4.57 9.72
N VAL A 88 -9.10 5.26 10.13
CA VAL A 88 -9.15 6.20 11.27
C VAL A 88 -10.17 7.30 11.04
N LYS A 89 -10.21 7.89 9.84
CA LYS A 89 -11.17 8.95 9.52
C LYS A 89 -12.61 8.43 9.61
N TYR A 90 -12.90 7.27 9.02
CA TYR A 90 -14.23 6.66 9.03
C TYR A 90 -14.70 6.32 10.45
N HIS A 91 -13.85 5.68 11.26
CA HIS A 91 -14.17 5.37 12.65
C HIS A 91 -14.25 6.62 13.54
N GLY A 92 -13.45 7.66 13.26
CA GLY A 92 -13.53 8.95 13.93
C GLY A 92 -14.85 9.69 13.67
N GLU A 93 -15.33 9.69 12.42
CA GLU A 93 -16.62 10.28 12.03
C GLU A 93 -17.80 9.52 12.66
N LEU A 94 -17.72 8.18 12.73
CA LEU A 94 -18.72 7.36 13.44
C LEU A 94 -18.69 7.56 14.96
N SER A 95 -17.49 7.69 15.54
CA SER A 95 -17.31 7.97 16.97
C SER A 95 -17.79 9.36 17.35
N TYR A 96 -17.68 10.37 16.49
CA TYR A 96 -18.22 11.71 16.78
C TYR A 96 -19.76 11.70 16.95
N ASN A 97 -20.44 10.69 16.39
CA ASN A 97 -21.87 10.45 16.57
C ASN A 97 -22.20 9.57 17.79
N LYS A 98 -21.20 9.18 18.61
CA LYS A 98 -21.38 8.31 19.79
C LYS A 98 -20.50 8.78 20.94
N GLU A 99 -21.11 9.18 22.06
CA GLU A 99 -20.40 9.74 23.21
C GLU A 99 -19.14 8.95 23.60
N ILE A 100 -18.08 9.74 23.86
CA ILE A 100 -16.66 9.41 23.96
C ILE A 100 -16.36 8.29 24.95
N ASN A 101 -15.50 7.32 24.57
CA ASN A 101 -14.35 6.88 25.37
C ASN A 101 -13.47 5.84 24.65
N SER A 102 -12.17 5.95 24.93
CA SER A 102 -11.05 5.03 24.64
C SER A 102 -10.27 5.16 23.32
N ASP A 103 -8.95 5.34 23.49
CA ASP A 103 -7.84 4.89 22.63
C ASP A 103 -7.34 5.82 21.52
N LYS A 104 -7.14 7.11 21.85
CA LYS A 104 -6.38 8.04 21.00
C LYS A 104 -4.86 7.85 21.06
N ASP A 105 -4.33 7.14 22.05
CA ASP A 105 -2.90 7.20 22.41
C ASP A 105 -2.01 6.16 21.69
N GLU A 106 -2.53 5.00 21.28
CA GLU A 106 -1.72 3.99 20.55
C GLU A 106 -1.47 4.39 19.07
N MET A 107 -2.32 5.24 18.50
CA MET A 107 -2.33 5.60 17.09
C MET A 107 -1.23 6.60 16.68
N ASN A 108 -0.63 7.29 17.65
CA ASN A 108 0.37 8.33 17.39
C ASN A 108 1.77 7.75 17.04
N TYR A 109 2.01 6.46 17.31
CA TYR A 109 3.30 5.82 17.06
C TYR A 109 3.56 5.53 15.57
N PHE A 110 2.51 5.34 14.77
CA PHE A 110 2.63 5.08 13.32
C PHE A 110 2.64 6.35 12.46
N LEU A 111 2.13 7.47 12.97
CA LEU A 111 1.94 8.72 12.22
C LEU A 111 3.17 9.65 12.21
N LYS A 112 4.27 9.27 12.87
CA LYS A 112 5.48 10.12 12.95
C LYS A 112 6.22 10.30 11.62
N ASP A 113 5.92 9.48 10.61
CA ASP A 113 6.51 9.57 9.28
C ASP A 113 5.56 10.29 8.30
N ASN A 114 5.23 11.55 8.62
CA ASN A 114 4.47 12.44 7.74
C ASN A 114 5.35 12.89 6.54
N PHE A 115 5.64 11.97 5.62
CA PHE A 115 5.92 12.35 4.23
C PHE A 115 4.58 12.47 3.51
N ASN A 116 4.06 13.69 3.49
CA ASN A 116 2.83 14.01 2.78
C ASN A 116 3.10 14.09 1.27
N ILE A 117 2.95 12.95 0.58
CA ILE A 117 3.18 12.80 -0.87
C ILE A 117 1.96 13.24 -1.69
N GLU A 118 0.88 13.73 -1.04
CA GLU A 118 -0.24 14.38 -1.74
C GLU A 118 0.19 15.60 -2.57
N TYR A 119 1.42 16.09 -2.40
CA TYR A 119 2.04 17.12 -3.25
C TYR A 119 2.83 16.61 -4.47
N ILE A 120 2.97 15.30 -4.71
CA ILE A 120 3.76 14.79 -5.87
C ILE A 120 2.88 14.49 -7.11
N PHE A 121 1.55 14.52 -6.98
CA PHE A 121 0.63 14.28 -8.10
C PHE A 121 -0.54 15.25 -8.16
N ILE A 122 -0.32 16.52 -7.83
CA ILE A 122 -1.18 17.60 -8.31
C ILE A 122 -0.61 18.04 -9.67
N LYS A 123 -1.47 17.94 -10.69
CA LYS A 123 -1.23 18.38 -12.06
C LYS A 123 -1.28 19.90 -12.15
#